data_AF-A0A6B0XRQ6-F1
#
_entry.id   AF-A0A6B0XRQ6-F1
#
_cell.length_a   1.000
_cell.length_b   1.000
_cell.length_c   1.000
_cell.angle_alpha   90.00
_cell.angle_beta   90.00
_cell.angle_gamma   90.00
#
_symmetry.space_group_name_H-M   'P 1'
#
loop_
_entity.id
_entity.type
_entity.pdbx_description
1 polymer ?
#
loop_
_entity_poly.entity_id
_entity_poly.type
_entity_poly.pdbx_seq_one_letter_code
_entity_poly.pdbx_strand_id
1 'polypeptide(L)'
;MEHEDIERGRVLTRREVLAALGVGGGALAAGRWVLGTGTPLAAQADGIARALPACVAKPEQTEGPFFVDARLERSDIRSDPSTGTVSEGIPLTLRFNVSQISQGDCAALPGALVDVWQCDADGVYSGVEDDGAPESARDRHFLRGYQHTDEDGLARFTTIYPGWYRGRAVHVHFKVRTDVSGQPYEFTSQLYFDEVLTDRVHAQAPYAARGQRPVANADDGIFRRDGGERLMAQVSETDHGYAATFDLGLDLTDAETGQPDGRSGRRGGAGRPGLG
;
A
#
# COMPACT_ATOMS: atom_id res chain seq x y z
N MET A 1 19.03 -38.67 40.83
CA MET A 1 18.18 -39.56 40.01
C MET A 1 16.78 -39.44 40.58
N GLU A 2 16.09 -38.31 40.35
CA GLU A 2 15.43 -37.91 39.09
C GLU A 2 14.46 -39.00 38.61
N HIS A 3 13.16 -38.72 38.67
CA HIS A 3 12.35 -38.42 37.49
C HIS A 3 10.99 -37.86 37.92
N GLU A 4 10.75 -36.60 37.56
CA GLU A 4 9.44 -35.95 37.52
C GLU A 4 8.70 -36.43 36.27
N ASP A 5 7.44 -36.85 36.41
CA ASP A 5 6.51 -36.99 35.28
C ASP A 5 5.44 -35.90 35.38
N ILE A 6 5.47 -35.05 34.36
CA ILE A 6 4.67 -33.84 34.17
C ILE A 6 3.27 -34.23 33.65
N GLU A 7 2.22 -33.88 34.39
CA GLU A 7 0.84 -33.90 33.86
C GLU A 7 0.64 -32.78 32.82
N ARG A 8 0.33 -33.18 31.58
CA ARG A 8 -0.04 -32.27 30.49
C ARG A 8 -1.45 -31.71 30.72
N GLY A 9 -1.54 -30.44 31.11
CA GLY A 9 -2.81 -29.70 31.14
C GLY A 9 -3.41 -29.52 29.73
N ARG A 10 -4.70 -29.84 29.56
CA ARG A 10 -5.46 -29.59 28.33
C ARG A 10 -5.73 -28.09 28.15
N VAL A 11 -5.49 -27.59 26.94
CA VAL A 11 -5.92 -26.26 26.50
C VAL A 11 -7.39 -26.33 26.11
N LEU A 12 -8.24 -25.61 26.85
CA LEU A 12 -9.68 -25.48 26.58
C LEU A 12 -9.92 -24.59 25.35
N THR A 13 -10.93 -24.92 24.57
CA THR A 13 -11.22 -24.20 23.30
C THR A 13 -12.19 -23.05 23.52
N ARG A 14 -12.20 -22.06 22.62
CA ARG A 14 -13.00 -20.81 22.70
C ARG A 14 -14.51 -21.02 22.92
N ARG A 15 -15.05 -22.23 22.69
CA ARG A 15 -16.47 -22.56 22.90
C ARG A 15 -16.82 -22.95 24.34
N GLU A 16 -15.84 -23.26 25.18
CA GLU A 16 -16.05 -23.70 26.58
C GLU A 16 -16.06 -22.53 27.58
N VAL A 17 -15.62 -21.33 27.17
CA VAL A 17 -15.54 -20.13 28.03
C VAL A 17 -16.88 -19.39 28.15
N LEU A 18 -17.86 -19.66 27.29
CA LEU A 18 -19.16 -18.94 27.30
C LEU A 18 -20.26 -19.55 28.18
N ALA A 19 -19.95 -20.58 28.98
CA ALA A 19 -20.92 -21.21 29.88
C ALA A 19 -20.74 -20.84 31.37
N ALA A 20 -19.82 -19.93 31.70
CA ALA A 20 -19.41 -19.66 33.10
C ALA A 20 -19.93 -18.35 33.71
N LEU A 21 -20.99 -17.72 33.15
CA LEU A 21 -21.62 -16.55 33.76
C LEU A 21 -23.13 -16.72 33.81
N GLY A 22 -23.62 -17.33 34.88
CA GLY A 22 -25.03 -17.21 35.23
C GLY A 22 -25.47 -18.18 36.31
N VAL A 23 -25.32 -17.80 37.59
CA VAL A 23 -26.27 -18.12 38.68
C VAL A 23 -26.05 -17.13 39.86
N GLY A 24 -27.16 -16.55 40.35
CA GLY A 24 -27.33 -16.05 41.73
C GLY A 24 -27.74 -14.57 41.81
N GLY A 25 -28.82 -14.14 42.44
CA GLY A 25 -29.86 -14.79 43.26
C GLY A 25 -30.97 -13.76 43.57
N GLY A 26 -32.15 -14.23 43.95
CA GLY A 26 -33.31 -13.37 44.27
C GLY A 26 -33.42 -12.98 45.75
N ALA A 27 -34.16 -11.89 46.01
CA ALA A 27 -34.90 -11.65 47.26
C ALA A 27 -35.94 -10.51 47.08
N LEU A 28 -37.08 -10.65 47.75
CA LEU A 28 -38.27 -9.79 47.72
C LEU A 28 -38.24 -8.70 48.82
N ALA A 29 -38.98 -7.62 48.53
CA ALA A 29 -39.84 -6.82 49.42
C ALA A 29 -39.37 -5.47 50.02
N ALA A 30 -40.37 -4.57 50.02
CA ALA A 30 -40.62 -3.37 50.84
C ALA A 30 -39.93 -2.04 50.45
N GLY A 31 -40.77 -1.03 50.20
CA GLY A 31 -40.36 0.29 49.74
C GLY A 31 -39.97 1.29 50.82
N ARG A 32 -39.29 2.36 50.39
CA ARG A 32 -39.42 3.75 50.85
C ARG A 32 -38.49 4.64 50.00
N TRP A 33 -38.93 5.88 49.84
CA TRP A 33 -38.39 6.97 49.04
C TRP A 33 -36.89 7.27 49.24
N VAL A 34 -36.16 7.45 48.14
CA VAL A 34 -34.90 8.21 48.11
C VAL A 34 -34.89 9.12 46.87
N LEU A 35 -34.68 10.40 47.14
CA LEU A 35 -34.48 11.48 46.17
C LEU A 35 -33.30 11.14 45.25
N GLY A 36 -33.53 11.14 43.93
CA GLY A 36 -32.49 10.91 42.94
C GLY A 36 -31.46 12.04 42.94
N THR A 37 -30.35 11.84 43.65
CA THR A 37 -29.11 12.57 43.39
C THR A 37 -28.51 12.01 42.11
N GLY A 38 -28.43 12.84 41.07
CA GLY A 38 -27.86 12.47 39.78
C GLY A 38 -26.45 11.92 39.93
N THR A 39 -26.26 10.66 39.54
CA THR A 39 -24.93 10.10 39.27
C THR A 39 -24.35 10.82 38.06
N PRO A 40 -23.15 11.42 38.13
CA PRO A 40 -22.48 11.89 36.93
C PRO A 40 -22.17 10.66 36.06
N LEU A 41 -22.66 10.67 34.81
CA LEU A 41 -22.18 9.73 33.80
C LEU A 41 -20.68 9.99 33.63
N ALA A 42 -19.84 9.04 34.05
CA ALA A 42 -18.47 8.99 33.60
C ALA A 42 -18.50 8.80 32.08
N ALA A 43 -18.15 9.85 31.34
CA ALA A 43 -17.89 9.77 29.92
C ALA A 43 -16.75 8.75 29.73
N GLN A 44 -17.10 7.54 29.30
CA GLN A 44 -16.14 6.60 28.78
C GLN A 44 -15.67 7.19 27.47
N ALA A 45 -14.43 7.70 27.47
CA ALA A 45 -13.72 7.97 26.24
C ALA A 45 -13.47 6.60 25.59
N ASP A 46 -14.35 6.23 24.66
CA ASP A 46 -14.06 5.18 23.70
C ASP A 46 -12.91 5.69 22.82
N GLY A 47 -11.69 5.49 23.33
CA GLY A 47 -10.49 5.54 22.53
C GLY A 47 -10.60 4.39 21.55
N ILE A 48 -11.15 4.65 20.37
CA ILE A 48 -10.91 3.82 19.20
C ILE A 48 -9.41 3.92 18.98
N ALA A 49 -8.65 2.98 19.55
CA ALA A 49 -7.27 2.76 19.15
C ALA A 49 -7.32 2.49 17.65
N ARG A 50 -7.01 3.51 16.85
CA ARG A 50 -6.89 3.38 15.41
C ARG A 50 -5.79 2.34 15.22
N ALA A 51 -6.18 1.14 14.78
CA ALA A 51 -5.21 0.12 14.45
C ALA A 51 -4.24 0.75 13.46
N LEU A 52 -2.97 0.85 13.86
CA LEU A 52 -1.94 1.35 12.96
C LEU A 52 -1.98 0.48 11.70
N PRO A 53 -1.95 1.06 10.50
CA PRO A 53 -1.87 0.27 9.27
C PRO A 53 -0.75 -0.75 9.42
N ALA A 54 -0.93 -1.93 8.82
CA ALA A 54 0.10 -2.95 8.83
C ALA A 54 1.38 -2.34 8.25
N CYS A 55 2.35 -2.12 9.12
CA CYS A 55 3.60 -1.48 8.75
C CYS A 55 4.48 -2.53 8.10
N VAL A 56 4.39 -2.60 6.78
CA VAL A 56 5.01 -3.65 5.99
C VAL A 56 6.12 -3.02 5.17
N ALA A 57 7.36 -3.37 5.48
CA ALA A 57 8.49 -3.07 4.60
C ALA A 57 8.25 -3.69 3.23
N LYS A 58 8.33 -2.86 2.18
CA LYS A 58 8.12 -3.27 0.79
C LYS A 58 9.44 -3.29 0.03
N PRO A 59 9.64 -4.21 -0.93
CA PRO A 59 10.82 -4.17 -1.78
C PRO A 59 10.75 -2.99 -2.75
N GLU A 60 11.89 -2.33 -2.95
CA GLU A 60 12.09 -1.44 -4.09
C GLU A 60 12.13 -2.23 -5.39
N GLN A 61 11.70 -1.58 -6.46
CA GLN A 61 11.84 -2.08 -7.82
C GLN A 61 12.32 -0.95 -8.73
N THR A 62 12.79 -1.32 -9.92
CA THR A 62 13.25 -0.34 -10.91
C THR A 62 12.18 0.73 -11.18
N GLU A 63 12.63 1.98 -11.29
CA GLU A 63 11.85 3.11 -11.79
C GLU A 63 11.33 2.88 -13.21
N GLY A 64 12.07 2.09 -14.00
CA GLY A 64 11.80 1.93 -15.42
C GLY A 64 12.12 3.21 -16.22
N PRO A 65 11.91 3.18 -17.55
CA PRO A 65 12.28 4.29 -18.43
C PRO A 65 11.25 5.43 -18.48
N PHE A 66 10.13 5.29 -17.77
CA PHE A 66 8.95 6.13 -17.98
C PHE A 66 8.68 7.11 -16.84
N PHE A 67 9.57 7.25 -15.86
CA PHE A 67 9.43 8.30 -14.86
C PHE A 67 9.73 9.67 -15.46
N VAL A 68 8.89 10.64 -15.12
CA VAL A 68 9.03 12.05 -15.52
C VAL A 68 8.62 12.88 -14.31
N ASP A 69 9.54 13.67 -13.76
CA ASP A 69 9.20 14.66 -12.73
C ASP A 69 8.51 15.86 -13.38
N ALA A 70 7.24 15.66 -13.75
CA ALA A 70 6.40 16.67 -14.37
C ALA A 70 5.97 17.77 -13.37
N ARG A 71 6.27 17.61 -12.07
CA ARG A 71 5.89 18.53 -10.99
C ARG A 71 4.38 18.85 -10.97
N LEU A 72 3.54 17.83 -11.14
CA LEU A 72 2.08 17.94 -11.15
C LEU A 72 1.47 17.54 -9.80
N GLU A 73 1.17 18.51 -8.94
CA GLU A 73 0.42 18.27 -7.69
C GLU A 73 -1.08 18.15 -7.99
N ARG A 74 -1.61 16.92 -7.98
CA ARG A 74 -3.03 16.67 -8.24
C ARG A 74 -3.45 15.27 -7.81
N SER A 75 -4.67 15.18 -7.28
CA SER A 75 -5.26 13.92 -6.86
C SER A 75 -5.99 13.20 -8.01
N ASP A 76 -6.72 13.90 -8.88
CA ASP A 76 -7.24 13.29 -10.11
C ASP A 76 -6.18 13.41 -11.22
N ILE A 77 -5.59 12.26 -11.59
CA ILE A 77 -4.54 12.18 -12.60
C ILE A 77 -5.07 11.79 -13.97
N ARG A 78 -6.38 11.57 -14.15
CA ARG A 78 -6.95 11.05 -15.41
C ARG A 78 -6.90 12.05 -16.56
N SER A 79 -7.09 13.33 -16.24
CA SER A 79 -7.08 14.40 -17.23
C SER A 79 -5.65 14.74 -17.65
N ASP A 80 -5.41 14.85 -18.95
CA ASP A 80 -4.22 15.49 -19.47
C ASP A 80 -4.26 17.00 -19.16
N PRO A 81 -3.21 17.60 -18.56
CA PRO A 81 -3.25 19.01 -18.18
C PRO A 81 -3.15 19.97 -19.38
N SER A 82 -2.61 19.52 -20.53
CA SER A 82 -2.48 20.38 -21.71
C SER A 82 -3.75 20.42 -22.57
N THR A 83 -4.59 19.37 -22.56
CA THR A 83 -5.86 19.35 -23.31
C THR A 83 -7.14 19.27 -22.50
N GLY A 84 -7.08 18.85 -21.23
CA GLY A 84 -8.29 18.51 -20.47
C GLY A 84 -8.94 17.19 -20.89
N THR A 85 -8.31 16.43 -21.80
CA THR A 85 -8.81 15.11 -22.21
C THR A 85 -8.68 14.13 -21.06
N VAL A 86 -9.77 13.46 -20.68
CA VAL A 86 -9.78 12.45 -19.62
C VAL A 86 -9.48 11.09 -20.23
N SER A 87 -8.49 10.38 -19.66
CA SER A 87 -8.16 9.02 -20.06
C SER A 87 -9.35 8.08 -19.81
N GLU A 88 -9.75 7.33 -20.83
CA GLU A 88 -10.83 6.34 -20.72
C GLU A 88 -10.36 5.09 -19.97
N GLY A 89 -11.21 4.53 -19.12
CA GLY A 89 -10.91 3.32 -18.36
C GLY A 89 -11.85 3.14 -17.17
N ILE A 90 -11.77 1.98 -16.53
CA ILE A 90 -12.54 1.72 -15.31
C ILE A 90 -11.91 2.53 -14.16
N PRO A 91 -12.68 3.37 -13.44
CA PRO A 91 -12.13 4.19 -12.38
C PRO A 91 -11.47 3.37 -11.26
N LEU A 92 -10.33 3.88 -10.79
CA LEU A 92 -9.56 3.30 -9.70
C LEU A 92 -9.15 4.41 -8.74
N THR A 93 -9.53 4.30 -7.47
CA THR A 93 -8.97 5.14 -6.40
C THR A 93 -7.76 4.45 -5.78
N LEU A 94 -6.62 5.13 -5.74
CA LEU A 94 -5.42 4.65 -5.06
C LEU A 94 -5.27 5.33 -3.70
N ARG A 95 -4.91 4.54 -2.68
CA ARG A 95 -4.62 5.00 -1.33
C ARG A 95 -3.27 4.44 -0.90
N PHE A 96 -2.29 5.31 -0.71
CA PHE A 96 -0.99 4.96 -0.17
C PHE A 96 -0.95 5.36 1.30
N ASN A 97 -0.87 4.38 2.20
CA ASN A 97 -0.64 4.61 3.62
C ASN A 97 0.87 4.49 3.88
N VAL A 98 1.55 5.63 3.99
CA VAL A 98 3.00 5.70 4.15
C VAL A 98 3.34 5.88 5.62
N SER A 99 4.23 5.01 6.10
CA SER A 99 4.72 5.01 7.48
C SER A 99 6.24 4.94 7.49
N GLN A 100 6.86 5.52 8.51
CA GLN A 100 8.26 5.25 8.82
C GLN A 100 8.35 4.08 9.81
N ILE A 101 9.33 3.21 9.58
CA ILE A 101 9.74 2.15 10.50
C ILE A 101 10.91 2.70 11.33
N SER A 102 10.82 2.63 12.65
CA SER A 102 11.94 2.96 13.53
C SER A 102 11.92 2.10 14.78
N GLN A 103 12.99 1.35 15.02
CA GLN A 103 13.21 0.54 16.25
C GLN A 103 12.02 -0.34 16.69
N GLY A 104 11.26 -0.87 15.74
CA GLY A 104 10.10 -1.74 16.01
C GLY A 104 8.76 -1.01 16.16
N ASP A 105 8.77 0.32 16.11
CA ASP A 105 7.58 1.16 16.03
C ASP A 105 7.33 1.62 14.59
N CYS A 106 6.05 1.91 14.32
CA CYS A 106 5.62 2.46 13.04
C CYS A 106 4.74 3.68 13.26
N ALA A 107 5.16 4.78 12.63
CA ALA A 107 4.44 6.05 12.68
C ALA A 107 4.06 6.47 11.26
N ALA A 108 2.90 7.11 11.11
CA ALA A 108 2.55 7.79 9.88
C ALA A 108 3.68 8.73 9.46
N LEU A 109 3.97 8.81 8.16
CA LEU A 109 4.97 9.71 7.61
C LEU A 109 4.28 10.86 6.87
N PRO A 110 3.90 11.95 7.58
CA PRO A 110 3.25 13.10 6.96
C PRO A 110 4.23 13.92 6.10
N GLY A 111 3.70 14.59 5.08
CA GLY A 111 4.46 15.51 4.23
C GLY A 111 5.34 14.86 3.16
N ALA A 112 5.56 13.54 3.20
CA ALA A 112 6.23 12.80 2.13
C ALA A 112 5.49 12.95 0.80
N LEU A 113 6.23 13.14 -0.28
CA LEU A 113 5.73 13.21 -1.64
C LEU A 113 5.53 11.79 -2.17
N VAL A 114 4.34 11.47 -2.67
CA VAL A 114 4.08 10.23 -3.39
C VAL A 114 3.82 10.58 -4.85
N ASP A 115 4.72 10.21 -5.74
CA ASP A 115 4.55 10.28 -7.18
C ASP A 115 3.91 9.00 -7.70
N VAL A 116 2.98 9.12 -8.64
CA VAL A 116 2.30 8.00 -9.32
C VAL A 116 2.37 8.21 -10.82
N TRP A 117 2.70 7.15 -11.55
CA TRP A 117 2.57 7.11 -13.01
C TRP A 117 2.18 5.72 -13.50
N GLN A 118 1.45 5.67 -14.61
CA GLN A 118 1.04 4.42 -15.25
C GLN A 118 0.77 4.65 -16.74
N CYS A 119 0.61 3.55 -17.48
CA CYS A 119 0.01 3.60 -18.81
C CYS A 119 -1.51 3.77 -18.75
N ASP A 120 -2.08 4.22 -19.86
CA ASP A 120 -3.52 4.20 -20.10
C ASP A 120 -4.05 2.79 -20.42
N ALA A 121 -5.34 2.68 -20.73
CA ALA A 121 -5.97 1.41 -21.09
C ALA A 121 -5.38 0.79 -22.38
N ASP A 122 -4.85 1.64 -23.26
CA ASP A 122 -4.18 1.28 -24.50
C ASP A 122 -2.67 1.04 -24.32
N GLY A 123 -2.19 0.98 -23.08
CA GLY A 123 -0.80 0.66 -22.77
C GLY A 123 0.20 1.78 -23.10
N VAL A 124 -0.27 3.01 -23.31
CA VAL A 124 0.56 4.16 -23.67
C VAL A 124 0.95 4.95 -22.41
N TYR A 125 2.24 5.26 -22.29
CA TYR A 125 2.74 6.22 -21.30
C TYR A 125 2.78 7.63 -21.88
N SER A 126 2.31 8.61 -21.12
CA SER A 126 2.43 10.03 -21.45
C SER A 126 3.84 10.55 -21.13
N GLY A 127 4.27 11.67 -21.71
CA GLY A 127 5.48 12.40 -21.30
C GLY A 127 6.81 11.79 -21.75
N VAL A 128 6.76 10.71 -22.53
CA VAL A 128 7.93 9.92 -22.94
C VAL A 128 7.79 9.42 -24.36
N GLU A 129 8.94 9.14 -24.99
CA GLU A 129 9.00 8.43 -26.25
C GLU A 129 8.93 6.92 -25.96
N ASP A 130 8.01 6.21 -26.63
CA ASP A 130 7.89 4.76 -26.50
C ASP A 130 7.55 4.11 -27.85
N ASP A 131 8.14 2.94 -28.10
CA ASP A 131 7.96 2.19 -29.33
C ASP A 131 6.54 1.62 -29.38
N GLY A 132 5.71 2.17 -30.27
CA GLY A 132 4.30 1.79 -30.41
C GLY A 132 3.33 2.79 -29.78
N ALA A 133 3.83 3.81 -29.07
CA ALA A 133 3.03 4.97 -28.67
C ALA A 133 2.94 6.01 -29.80
N PRO A 134 1.83 6.75 -29.93
CA PRO A 134 1.78 7.93 -30.79
C PRO A 134 2.81 8.98 -30.37
N GLU A 135 3.47 9.65 -31.31
CA GLU A 135 4.44 10.72 -31.03
C GLU A 135 3.86 11.81 -30.14
N SER A 136 2.56 12.11 -30.30
CA SER A 136 1.86 13.09 -29.49
C SER A 136 1.87 12.78 -27.99
N ALA A 137 2.07 11.52 -27.58
CA ALA A 137 2.12 11.12 -26.17
C ALA A 137 3.28 11.78 -25.42
N ARG A 138 4.38 12.12 -26.12
CA ARG A 138 5.58 12.77 -25.57
C ARG A 138 5.27 14.11 -24.90
N ASP A 139 4.31 14.87 -25.44
CA ASP A 139 3.90 16.19 -24.95
C ASP A 139 2.65 16.14 -24.06
N ARG A 140 2.24 14.94 -23.63
CA ARG A 140 1.10 14.72 -22.72
C ARG A 140 1.57 14.41 -21.31
N HIS A 141 0.69 14.61 -20.35
CA HIS A 141 0.94 14.22 -18.96
C HIS A 141 -0.29 13.61 -18.29
N PHE A 142 -1.17 12.91 -19.01
CA PHE A 142 -2.22 12.12 -18.37
C PHE A 142 -1.63 10.99 -17.49
N LEU A 143 -2.39 10.56 -16.48
CA LEU A 143 -2.07 9.44 -15.58
C LEU A 143 -0.73 9.57 -14.85
N ARG A 144 -0.37 10.81 -14.53
CA ARG A 144 0.82 11.19 -13.77
C ARG A 144 0.48 12.25 -12.73
N GLY A 145 1.06 12.18 -11.55
CA GLY A 145 0.92 13.24 -10.55
C GLY A 145 1.54 12.87 -9.23
N TYR A 146 1.64 13.84 -8.33
CA TYR A 146 2.05 13.62 -6.97
C TYR A 146 1.08 14.23 -5.97
N GLN A 147 1.14 13.72 -4.75
CA GLN A 147 0.44 14.25 -3.60
C GLN A 147 1.37 14.19 -2.38
N HIS A 148 1.22 15.17 -1.48
CA HIS A 148 1.74 15.01 -0.14
C HIS A 148 0.85 14.05 0.66
N THR A 149 1.49 13.24 1.48
CA THR A 149 0.84 12.48 2.56
C THR A 149 0.30 13.43 3.63
N ASP A 150 -0.92 13.18 4.10
CA ASP A 150 -1.53 13.94 5.18
C ASP A 150 -0.99 13.54 6.57
N GLU A 151 -1.55 14.10 7.65
CA GLU A 151 -1.18 13.78 9.05
C GLU A 151 -1.29 12.29 9.40
N ASP A 152 -2.13 11.54 8.67
CA ASP A 152 -2.28 10.09 8.84
C ASP A 152 -1.32 9.30 7.92
N GLY A 153 -0.43 9.98 7.18
CA GLY A 153 0.49 9.37 6.23
C GLY A 153 -0.18 8.98 4.92
N LEU A 154 -1.38 9.50 4.61
CA LEU A 154 -2.18 9.04 3.49
C LEU A 154 -2.09 9.97 2.27
N ALA A 155 -1.70 9.42 1.12
CA ALA A 155 -1.82 10.04 -0.19
C ALA A 155 -2.92 9.36 -1.02
N ARG A 156 -3.76 10.16 -1.72
CA ARG A 156 -4.93 9.67 -2.47
C ARG A 156 -4.90 10.14 -3.91
N PHE A 157 -5.19 9.21 -4.83
CA PHE A 157 -5.31 9.50 -6.26
C PHE A 157 -6.59 8.91 -6.84
N THR A 158 -7.14 9.60 -7.84
CA THR A 158 -8.15 9.07 -8.76
C THR A 158 -7.49 8.85 -10.11
N THR A 159 -7.53 7.61 -10.59
CA THR A 159 -6.93 7.15 -11.85
C THR A 159 -7.90 6.17 -12.54
N ILE A 160 -7.42 5.47 -13.56
CA ILE A 160 -8.08 4.30 -14.16
C ILE A 160 -7.28 3.03 -13.86
N TYR A 161 -7.92 1.87 -13.91
CA TYR A 161 -7.21 0.60 -13.87
C TYR A 161 -6.20 0.55 -15.04
N PRO A 162 -4.92 0.20 -14.82
CA PRO A 162 -3.91 0.25 -15.87
C PRO A 162 -4.16 -0.77 -17.00
N GLY A 163 -3.81 -0.37 -18.21
CA GLY A 163 -3.65 -1.31 -19.33
C GLY A 163 -2.42 -2.20 -19.16
N TRP A 164 -2.16 -3.03 -20.16
CA TRP A 164 -0.91 -3.79 -20.26
C TRP A 164 0.04 -3.12 -21.25
N TYR A 165 1.32 -3.43 -21.24
CA TYR A 165 2.21 -3.08 -22.35
C TYR A 165 3.23 -4.19 -22.53
N ARG A 166 3.98 -4.17 -23.64
CA ARG A 166 4.76 -5.33 -24.06
C ARG A 166 5.79 -5.72 -23.00
N GLY A 167 5.78 -7.01 -22.64
CA GLY A 167 6.81 -7.63 -21.81
C GLY A 167 6.66 -7.41 -20.31
N ARG A 168 5.56 -6.82 -19.85
CA ARG A 168 5.33 -6.51 -18.43
C ARG A 168 3.95 -6.97 -17.96
N ALA A 169 3.87 -7.39 -16.69
CA ALA A 169 2.61 -7.55 -15.99
C ALA A 169 1.90 -6.20 -15.82
N VAL A 170 0.62 -6.20 -15.49
CA VAL A 170 -0.16 -4.98 -15.25
C VAL A 170 0.24 -4.35 -13.92
N HIS A 171 0.63 -3.07 -13.93
CA HIS A 171 1.11 -2.38 -12.74
C HIS A 171 0.88 -0.87 -12.79
N VAL A 172 0.97 -0.24 -11.62
CA VAL A 172 1.12 1.21 -11.43
C VAL A 172 2.49 1.45 -10.82
N HIS A 173 3.24 2.41 -11.34
CA HIS A 173 4.48 2.82 -10.69
C HIS A 173 4.23 3.87 -9.61
N PHE A 174 5.07 3.85 -8.58
CA PHE A 174 5.10 4.93 -7.61
C PHE A 174 6.52 5.20 -7.10
N LYS A 175 6.73 6.43 -6.62
CA LYS A 175 7.94 6.85 -5.93
C LYS A 175 7.55 7.65 -4.70
N VAL A 176 8.18 7.36 -3.56
CA VAL A 176 8.05 8.19 -2.35
C VAL A 176 9.33 9.00 -2.18
N ARG A 177 9.19 10.31 -2.03
CA ARG A 177 10.31 11.23 -1.78
C ARG A 177 10.10 11.92 -0.44
N THR A 178 11.14 11.96 0.37
CA THR A 178 11.15 12.68 1.64
C THR A 178 12.55 13.18 1.97
N ASP A 179 12.70 13.89 3.07
CA ASP A 179 13.99 14.30 3.63
C ASP A 179 14.30 13.49 4.89
N VAL A 180 15.53 12.99 4.99
CA VAL A 180 16.06 12.32 6.18
C VAL A 180 17.27 13.10 6.67
N SER A 181 17.09 13.87 7.74
CA SER A 181 18.16 14.68 8.36
C SER A 181 18.86 15.67 7.40
N GLY A 182 18.08 16.33 6.53
CA GLY A 182 18.56 17.28 5.54
C GLY A 182 19.13 16.64 4.27
N GLN A 183 18.91 15.34 4.06
CA GLN A 183 19.29 14.61 2.85
C GLN A 183 18.05 14.06 2.13
N PRO A 184 17.98 14.19 0.79
CA PRO A 184 16.88 13.62 0.03
C PRO A 184 16.91 12.09 0.08
N TYR A 185 15.75 11.50 0.29
CA TYR A 185 15.50 10.06 0.23
C TYR A 185 14.44 9.78 -0.84
N GLU A 186 14.64 8.72 -1.64
CA GLU A 186 13.68 8.25 -2.62
C GLU A 186 13.51 6.74 -2.53
N PHE A 187 12.26 6.28 -2.45
CA PHE A 187 11.87 4.88 -2.56
C PHE A 187 11.08 4.70 -3.84
N THR A 188 11.51 3.83 -4.74
CA THR A 188 10.80 3.57 -6.01
C THR A 188 10.36 2.13 -6.10
N SER A 189 9.12 1.90 -6.50
CA SER A 189 8.61 0.55 -6.69
C SER A 189 7.39 0.53 -7.61
N GLN A 190 6.70 -0.61 -7.64
CA GLN A 190 5.58 -0.89 -8.51
C GLN A 190 4.46 -1.55 -7.72
N LEU A 191 3.22 -1.32 -8.11
CA LEU A 191 2.01 -1.86 -7.50
C LEU A 191 1.36 -2.81 -8.51
N TYR A 192 1.20 -4.08 -8.13
CA TYR A 192 0.64 -5.15 -8.98
C TYR A 192 -0.77 -5.54 -8.54
N PHE A 193 -1.48 -6.25 -9.41
CA PHE A 193 -2.89 -6.59 -9.20
C PHE A 193 -3.15 -8.08 -9.37
N ASP A 194 -4.19 -8.57 -8.69
CA ASP A 194 -4.62 -9.97 -8.79
C ASP A 194 -4.99 -10.33 -10.24
N GLU A 195 -4.67 -11.57 -10.63
CA GLU A 195 -4.86 -12.06 -12.00
C GLU A 195 -6.34 -12.15 -12.38
N VAL A 196 -7.17 -12.67 -11.46
CA VAL A 196 -8.61 -12.85 -11.70
C VAL A 196 -9.29 -11.50 -11.81
N LEU A 197 -8.89 -10.54 -10.97
CA LEU A 197 -9.37 -9.16 -11.09
C LEU A 197 -8.95 -8.54 -12.42
N THR A 198 -7.67 -8.66 -12.79
CA THR A 198 -7.14 -8.08 -14.04
C THR A 198 -7.87 -8.65 -15.25
N ASP A 199 -8.09 -9.96 -15.30
CA ASP A 199 -8.82 -10.60 -16.41
C ASP A 199 -10.27 -10.10 -16.51
N ARG A 200 -10.94 -9.87 -15.37
CA ARG A 200 -12.29 -9.31 -15.35
C ARG A 200 -12.34 -7.86 -15.85
N VAL A 201 -11.37 -7.03 -15.47
CA VAL A 201 -11.28 -5.64 -15.94
C VAL A 201 -10.96 -5.62 -17.43
N HIS A 202 -9.98 -6.41 -17.87
CA HIS A 202 -9.51 -6.41 -19.25
C HIS A 202 -10.51 -7.04 -20.24
N ALA A 203 -11.52 -7.76 -19.75
CA ALA A 203 -12.66 -8.23 -20.54
C ALA A 203 -13.71 -7.14 -20.83
N GLN A 204 -13.58 -5.93 -20.28
CA GLN A 204 -14.51 -4.80 -20.45
C GLN A 204 -13.92 -3.70 -21.33
N ALA A 205 -14.78 -2.83 -21.88
CA ALA A 205 -14.32 -1.63 -22.58
C ALA A 205 -13.62 -0.65 -21.60
N PRO A 206 -12.61 0.11 -22.06
CA PRO A 206 -12.01 0.05 -23.40
C PRO A 206 -10.99 -1.09 -23.59
N TYR A 207 -10.52 -1.71 -22.50
CA TYR A 207 -9.42 -2.69 -22.48
C TYR A 207 -9.60 -3.88 -23.43
N ALA A 208 -10.83 -4.40 -23.55
CA ALA A 208 -11.13 -5.58 -24.37
C ALA A 208 -10.74 -5.40 -25.85
N ALA A 209 -10.71 -4.16 -26.35
CA ALA A 209 -10.30 -3.86 -27.73
C ALA A 209 -8.84 -4.24 -28.02
N ARG A 210 -7.99 -4.31 -26.99
CA ARG A 210 -6.58 -4.70 -27.11
C ARG A 210 -6.36 -6.21 -27.03
N GLY A 211 -7.38 -6.97 -26.66
CA GLY A 211 -7.29 -8.42 -26.50
C GLY A 211 -6.58 -8.83 -25.20
N GLN A 212 -6.27 -10.13 -25.11
CA GLN A 212 -5.71 -10.74 -23.90
C GLN A 212 -4.31 -10.18 -23.61
N ARG A 213 -4.09 -9.76 -22.36
CA ARG A 213 -2.76 -9.37 -21.88
C ARG A 213 -1.75 -10.54 -22.05
N PRO A 214 -0.52 -10.28 -22.52
CA PRO A 214 0.42 -11.35 -22.84
C PRO A 214 1.23 -11.88 -21.65
N VAL A 215 1.27 -11.14 -20.52
CA VAL A 215 2.15 -11.44 -19.39
C VAL A 215 1.34 -11.43 -18.09
N ALA A 216 1.40 -12.53 -17.33
CA ALA A 216 0.93 -12.60 -15.95
C ALA A 216 2.04 -12.17 -14.99
N ASN A 217 1.70 -11.84 -13.74
CA ASN A 217 2.64 -11.53 -12.67
C ASN A 217 3.70 -12.65 -12.54
N ALA A 218 3.27 -13.91 -12.58
CA ALA A 218 4.16 -15.06 -12.50
C ALA A 218 5.14 -15.18 -13.68
N ASP A 219 4.87 -14.53 -14.83
CA ASP A 219 5.76 -14.54 -15.99
C ASP A 219 6.65 -13.29 -16.06
N ASP A 220 6.25 -12.19 -15.42
CA ASP A 220 6.99 -10.93 -15.36
C ASP A 220 8.33 -11.10 -14.60
N GLY A 221 9.41 -10.70 -15.26
CA GLY A 221 10.76 -10.87 -14.74
C GLY A 221 11.10 -9.97 -13.55
N ILE A 222 10.49 -8.79 -13.43
CA ILE A 222 10.68 -7.87 -12.30
C ILE A 222 9.84 -8.38 -11.12
N PHE A 223 8.58 -8.71 -11.35
CA PHE A 223 7.70 -9.29 -10.33
C PHE A 223 8.36 -10.48 -9.64
N ARG A 224 8.86 -11.45 -10.41
CA ARG A 224 9.45 -12.67 -9.85
C ARG A 224 10.77 -12.47 -9.11
N ARG A 225 11.63 -11.57 -9.59
CA ARG A 225 13.01 -11.44 -9.07
C ARG A 225 13.11 -10.42 -7.94
N ASP A 226 12.24 -9.41 -7.96
CA ASP A 226 12.37 -8.22 -7.13
C ASP A 226 11.20 -8.14 -6.11
N GLY A 227 10.68 -9.29 -5.69
CA GLY A 227 9.71 -9.42 -4.60
C GLY A 227 8.30 -8.90 -4.88
N GLY A 228 7.83 -9.01 -6.12
CA GLY A 228 6.52 -8.53 -6.57
C GLY A 228 5.34 -9.09 -5.78
N GLU A 229 5.46 -10.30 -5.21
CA GLU A 229 4.42 -10.88 -4.35
C GLU A 229 4.10 -10.04 -3.11
N ARG A 230 5.04 -9.20 -2.65
CA ARG A 230 4.85 -8.27 -1.54
C ARG A 230 4.25 -6.93 -1.98
N LEU A 231 4.13 -6.71 -3.29
CA LEU A 231 3.71 -5.47 -3.93
C LEU A 231 2.31 -5.54 -4.54
N MET A 232 1.51 -6.52 -4.10
CA MET A 232 0.12 -6.67 -4.52
C MET A 232 -0.78 -5.64 -3.86
N ALA A 233 -1.62 -4.97 -4.66
CA ALA A 233 -2.65 -4.06 -4.20
C ALA A 233 -3.77 -4.78 -3.45
N GLN A 234 -4.23 -4.22 -2.33
CA GLN A 234 -5.47 -4.66 -1.69
C GLN A 234 -6.65 -3.96 -2.36
N VAL A 235 -7.36 -4.66 -3.24
CA VAL A 235 -8.42 -4.06 -4.06
C VAL A 235 -9.81 -4.45 -3.55
N SER A 236 -10.72 -3.48 -3.55
CA SER A 236 -12.14 -3.65 -3.25
C SER A 236 -12.99 -3.02 -4.35
N GLU A 237 -14.16 -3.61 -4.61
CA GLU A 237 -15.16 -3.05 -5.52
C GLU A 237 -15.87 -1.85 -4.89
N THR A 238 -16.29 -0.91 -5.73
CA THR A 238 -17.07 0.27 -5.38
C THR A 238 -18.19 0.49 -6.39
N ASP A 239 -19.12 1.40 -6.11
CA ASP A 239 -20.22 1.73 -7.04
C ASP A 239 -19.74 2.31 -8.39
N HIS A 240 -18.49 2.76 -8.45
CA HIS A 240 -17.93 3.47 -9.61
C HIS A 240 -16.67 2.81 -10.19
N GLY A 241 -16.30 1.61 -9.76
CA GLY A 241 -15.06 0.95 -10.16
C GLY A 241 -14.40 0.29 -8.96
N TYR A 242 -13.12 0.59 -8.71
CA TYR A 242 -12.36 -0.07 -7.65
C TYR A 242 -11.64 0.93 -6.74
N ALA A 243 -11.35 0.50 -5.52
CA ALA A 243 -10.43 1.18 -4.62
C ALA A 243 -9.30 0.22 -4.24
N ALA A 244 -8.06 0.65 -4.46
CA ALA A 244 -6.85 -0.05 -4.07
C ALA A 244 -6.16 0.66 -2.89
N THR A 245 -5.85 -0.10 -1.85
CA THR A 245 -5.06 0.36 -0.71
C THR A 245 -3.70 -0.33 -0.72
N PHE A 246 -2.65 0.45 -0.45
CA PHE A 246 -1.29 -0.03 -0.34
C PHE A 246 -0.63 0.53 0.91
N ASP A 247 -0.31 -0.36 1.85
CA ASP A 247 0.41 -0.03 3.08
C ASP A 247 1.91 -0.16 2.85
N LEU A 248 2.65 0.92 3.12
CA LEU A 248 4.08 1.04 2.87
C LEU A 248 4.79 1.51 4.15
N GLY A 249 5.67 0.66 4.68
CA GLY A 249 6.64 1.05 5.70
C GLY A 249 8.00 1.31 5.06
N LEU A 250 8.57 2.49 5.29
CA LEU A 250 9.91 2.87 4.87
C LEU A 250 10.87 2.79 6.05
N ASP A 251 11.99 2.09 5.88
CA ASP A 251 13.03 2.05 6.91
C ASP A 251 14.04 3.16 6.64
N LEU A 252 13.76 4.34 7.18
CA LEU A 252 14.61 5.51 7.01
C LEU A 252 15.90 5.45 7.85
N THR A 253 16.11 4.39 8.65
CA THR A 253 17.28 4.27 9.53
C THR A 253 18.52 3.70 8.83
N ASP A 254 18.30 2.91 7.77
CA ASP A 254 19.34 2.28 6.94
C ASP A 254 19.50 2.99 5.58
N ALA A 255 18.92 4.19 5.42
CA ALA A 255 18.99 4.98 4.20
C ALA A 255 20.44 5.41 3.87
N GLU A 256 21.23 4.52 3.27
CA GLU A 256 22.37 4.89 2.43
C GLU A 256 21.82 5.27 1.05
N THR A 257 22.14 6.47 0.59
CA THR A 257 21.69 7.00 -0.69
C THR A 257 21.91 6.00 -1.84
N GLY A 258 20.81 5.47 -2.38
CA GLY A 258 20.82 4.59 -3.56
C GLY A 258 20.91 3.07 -3.31
N GLN A 259 20.55 2.58 -2.12
CA GLN A 259 20.35 1.15 -1.87
C GLN A 259 18.97 0.87 -1.25
N PRO A 260 18.35 -0.29 -1.53
CA PRO A 260 17.04 -0.63 -1.00
C PRO A 260 17.08 -0.85 0.53
N ASP A 261 16.05 -0.38 1.23
CA ASP A 261 15.75 -0.59 2.65
C ASP A 261 15.70 -2.09 3.09
N GLY A 262 15.84 -3.04 2.17
CA GLY A 262 15.53 -4.45 2.33
C GLY A 262 16.69 -5.40 2.68
N ARG A 263 17.84 -4.94 3.23
CA ARG A 263 18.95 -5.84 3.58
C ARG A 263 19.42 -5.76 5.04
N SER A 264 18.59 -6.23 5.97
CA SER A 264 19.09 -6.71 7.27
C SER A 264 19.68 -8.13 7.13
N GLY A 265 20.89 -8.20 6.56
CA GLY A 265 21.64 -9.42 6.29
C GLY A 265 22.95 -9.51 7.07
N ARG A 266 22.87 -9.59 8.41
CA ARG A 266 23.82 -10.25 9.34
C ARG A 266 25.33 -9.94 9.19
N ARG A 267 25.87 -9.27 10.22
CA ARG A 267 27.31 -9.17 10.54
C ARG A 267 28.04 -10.52 10.47
N GLY A 268 29.19 -10.52 9.81
CA GLY A 268 30.33 -11.40 10.04
C GLY A 268 31.47 -10.98 9.11
N GLY A 269 32.70 -10.72 9.50
CA GLY A 269 33.42 -10.76 10.78
C GLY A 269 34.82 -10.22 10.44
N ALA A 270 35.47 -9.58 11.40
CA ALA A 270 36.76 -8.91 11.21
C ALA A 270 37.94 -9.87 10.95
N GLY A 271 38.94 -9.38 10.22
CA GLY A 271 40.36 -9.79 10.27
C GLY A 271 40.93 -10.25 8.92
N ARG A 272 42.09 -9.81 8.41
CA ARG A 272 43.22 -8.98 8.88
C ARG A 272 43.97 -8.44 7.62
N PRO A 273 44.85 -7.43 7.75
CA PRO A 273 45.71 -6.97 6.67
C PRO A 273 46.96 -7.86 6.54
N GLY A 274 47.45 -8.06 5.30
CA GLY A 274 48.65 -8.84 5.03
C GLY A 274 49.27 -8.48 3.69
N LEU A 275 50.44 -7.86 3.78
CA LEU A 275 51.37 -7.46 2.71
C LEU A 275 51.77 -8.62 1.79
N GLY A 276 52.02 -8.29 0.52
CA GLY A 276 52.65 -9.14 -0.50
C GLY A 276 52.62 -8.48 -1.86
#